data_AF-A0A933WPC7-F1
#
_entry.id   AF-A0A933WPC7-F1
#
_cell.length_a   1.000
_cell.length_b   1.000
_cell.length_c   1.000
_cell.angle_alpha   90.00
_cell.angle_beta   90.00
_cell.angle_gamma   90.00
#
_symmetry.space_group_name_H-M   'P 1'
#
loop_
_entity.id
_entity.type
_entity.pdbx_description
1 polymer ?
#
loop_
_entity_poly.entity_id
_entity_poly.type
_entity_poly.pdbx_seq_one_letter_code
_entity_poly.pdbx_strand_id
1 'polypeptide(L)' 'MAKYTATIDEDTRQRIHALPRGINFPAFMRKAINAFVEELEKNPDLEPENFIITLSARKDASDKKRK' A
#
# COMPACT_ATOMS: atom_id res chain seq x y z
N MET A 1 -18.34 -10.58 0.65
CA MET A 1 -17.13 -10.01 0.02
C MET A 1 -16.61 -11.02 -0.98
N ALA A 2 -16.45 -10.62 -2.25
CA ALA A 2 -15.81 -11.46 -3.25
C ALA A 2 -14.34 -11.68 -2.87
N LYS A 3 -13.86 -12.92 -3.03
CA LYS A 3 -12.45 -13.27 -2.85
C LYS A 3 -11.78 -13.15 -4.20
N TYR A 4 -10.93 -12.14 -4.36
CA TYR A 4 -10.08 -11.99 -5.54
C TYR A 4 -8.69 -12.53 -5.22
N THR A 5 -8.17 -13.35 -6.11
CA THR A 5 -6.82 -13.91 -6.04
C THR A 5 -6.05 -13.47 -7.26
N ALA A 6 -4.84 -12.95 -7.07
CA ALA A 6 -3.96 -12.53 -8.14
C ALA A 6 -2.63 -13.28 -7.98
N THR A 7 -2.09 -13.76 -9.10
CA THR A 7 -0.73 -14.30 -9.14
C THR A 7 0.26 -13.16 -9.04
N ILE A 8 1.24 -13.30 -8.16
CA ILE A 8 2.40 -12.41 -8.07
C ILE A 8 3.65 -13.22 -8.42
N ASP A 9 4.65 -12.54 -8.97
CA ASP A 9 5.95 -13.15 -9.24
C ASP A 9 6.75 -13.37 -7.93
N GLU A 10 7.79 -14.19 -8.00
CA GLU A 10 8.57 -14.58 -6.83
C GLU A 10 9.40 -13.41 -6.26
N ASP A 11 9.84 -12.44 -7.07
CA ASP A 11 10.52 -11.23 -6.57
C ASP A 11 9.56 -10.40 -5.71
N THR A 12 8.36 -10.13 -6.22
CA THR A 12 7.31 -9.44 -5.48
C THR A 12 6.99 -10.19 -4.18
N ARG A 13 6.91 -11.53 -4.22
CA ARG A 13 6.70 -12.35 -3.02
C ARG A 13 7.83 -12.18 -2.00
N GLN A 14 9.09 -12.19 -2.43
CA GLN A 14 10.22 -11.99 -1.52
C GLN A 14 10.22 -10.59 -0.90
N ARG A 15 9.88 -9.56 -1.69
CA ARG A 15 9.75 -8.19 -1.18
C ARG A 15 8.65 -8.06 -0.13
N ILE A 16 7.53 -8.78 -0.31
CA ILE A 16 6.45 -8.86 0.70
C ILE A 16 6.96 -9.53 1.99
N HIS A 17 7.72 -10.61 1.88
CA HIS A 17 8.31 -11.27 3.04
C HIS A 17 9.39 -10.43 3.74
N ALA A 18 10.07 -9.55 3.01
CA ALA A 18 11.07 -8.63 3.53
C ALA A 18 10.46 -7.39 4.22
N LEU A 19 9.13 -7.20 4.17
CA LEU A 19 8.47 -6.09 4.86
C LEU A 19 8.76 -6.13 6.38
N PRO A 20 8.97 -4.97 7.02
CA PRO A 20 9.19 -4.90 8.46
C PRO A 20 8.17 -5.70 9.27
N ARG A 21 8.67 -6.43 10.29
CA ARG A 21 7.81 -7.15 11.24
C ARG A 21 6.85 -6.16 11.90
N GLY A 22 5.55 -6.40 11.72
CA GLY A 22 4.48 -5.51 12.19
C GLY A 22 3.62 -4.88 11.09
N ILE A 23 4.04 -5.00 9.82
CA ILE A 23 3.17 -4.63 8.69
C ILE A 23 2.16 -5.77 8.44
N ASN A 24 0.87 -5.45 8.60
CA ASN A 24 -0.21 -6.32 8.15
C ASN A 24 -0.35 -6.15 6.63
N PHE A 25 0.30 -7.03 5.86
CA PHE A 25 0.34 -6.97 4.40
C PHE A 25 -1.06 -6.88 3.75
N PRO A 26 -2.06 -7.71 4.13
CA PRO A 26 -3.43 -7.54 3.64
C PRO A 26 -4.02 -6.15 3.88
N ALA A 27 -3.82 -5.57 5.08
CA ALA A 27 -4.31 -4.24 5.38
C ALA A 27 -3.57 -3.13 4.59
N PHE A 28 -2.27 -3.31 4.37
CA PHE A 28 -1.47 -2.43 3.54
C PHE A 28 -1.94 -2.46 2.08
N MET A 29 -2.09 -3.65 1.49
CA MET A 29 -2.57 -3.82 0.11
C MET A 29 -3.97 -3.26 -0.09
N ARG A 30 -4.87 -3.46 0.88
CA ARG A 30 -6.22 -2.89 0.80
C ARG A 30 -6.19 -1.36 0.72
N LYS A 31 -5.32 -0.70 1.50
CA LYS A 31 -5.15 0.75 1.43
C LYS A 31 -4.52 1.19 0.10
N ALA A 32 -3.51 0.46 -0.37
CA ALA A 32 -2.83 0.73 -1.63
C ALA A 32 -3.82 0.67 -2.82
N ILE A 33 -4.64 -0.38 -2.88
CA ILE A 33 -5.66 -0.55 -3.93
C ILE A 33 -6.70 0.58 -3.87
N ASN A 34 -7.18 0.93 -2.68
CA ASN A 34 -8.14 2.03 -2.54
C ASN A 34 -7.56 3.36 -3.03
N ALA A 35 -6.33 3.69 -2.65
CA ALA A 35 -5.66 4.92 -3.11
C ALA A 35 -5.46 4.91 -4.64
N PHE A 36 -5.10 3.76 -5.22
CA PHE A 36 -4.99 3.59 -6.66
C PHE A 36 -6.33 3.84 -7.37
N VAL A 37 -7.41 3.25 -6.88
CA VAL A 37 -8.76 3.46 -7.44
C VAL A 37 -9.21 4.92 -7.32
N GLU A 38 -9.00 5.56 -6.17
CA GLU A 38 -9.35 6.98 -5.96
C GLU A 38 -8.62 7.92 -6.94
N GLU A 39 -7.37 7.62 -7.27
CA GLU A 39 -6.61 8.41 -8.25
C GLU A 39 -7.03 8.09 -9.69
N LEU A 40 -7.33 6.83 -10.02
CA LEU A 40 -7.91 6.47 -11.32
C LEU A 40 -9.27 7.13 -11.56
N GLU A 41 -10.11 7.25 -10.53
CA GLU A 41 -11.39 7.96 -10.64
C GLU A 41 -11.21 9.44 -10.98
N LYS A 42 -10.12 10.07 -10.52
CA LYS A 42 -9.79 11.47 -10.84
C LYS A 42 -9.16 11.60 -12.23
N ASN A 43 -8.29 10.65 -12.59
CA ASN A 43 -7.51 10.66 -13.81
C ASN A 43 -7.55 9.25 -14.45
N PRO A 44 -8.53 8.96 -15.31
CA PRO A 44 -8.73 7.63 -15.87
C PRO A 44 -7.62 7.17 -16.81
N ASP A 45 -6.83 8.12 -17.34
CA ASP A 45 -5.71 7.85 -18.25
C ASP A 45 -4.39 7.55 -17.51
N LEU A 46 -4.41 7.44 -16.18
CA LEU A 46 -3.21 7.10 -15.41
C LEU A 46 -2.79 5.65 -15.67
N GLU A 47 -1.61 5.49 -16.26
CA GLU A 47 -1.00 4.18 -16.44
C GLU A 47 -0.46 3.63 -15.10
N PRO A 48 -0.42 2.30 -14.91
CA PRO A 48 0.09 1.66 -13.69
C PRO A 48 1.51 2.10 -13.29
N GLU A 49 2.33 2.45 -14.28
CA GLU A 49 3.73 2.88 -14.10
C GLU A 49 3.84 4.24 -13.39
N ASN A 50 2.78 5.05 -13.43
CA ASN A 50 2.71 6.35 -12.75
C ASN A 50 2.38 6.21 -11.25
N PHE A 51 2.11 5.00 -10.76
CA PHE A 51 1.73 4.75 -9.37
C PHE A 51 2.90 4.24 -8.53
N ILE A 52 3.57 5.18 -7.86
CA ILE A 52 4.62 4.87 -6.89
C ILE A 52 4.03 4.86 -5.48
N ILE A 53 3.75 3.67 -4.95
CA ILE A 53 3.31 3.48 -3.56
C ILE A 53 4.52 3.18 -2.67
N THR A 54 5.06 4.20 -2.02
CA THR A 54 6.14 4.04 -1.04
C THR A 54 5.62 3.98 0.39
N LEU A 55 6.21 3.10 1.21
CA LEU A 55 6.03 3.14 2.66
C LEU A 55 6.71 4.40 3.22
N SER A 56 5.95 5.48 3.43
CA SER A 56 6.44 6.58 4.25
C SER A 56 6.51 6.10 5.70
N ALA A 57 7.66 6.24 6.35
CA ALA A 57 7.74 6.12 7.81
C ALA A 57 6.64 7.01 8.41
N ARG A 58 5.86 6.48 9.36
CA ARG A 58 4.87 7.31 10.07
C ARG A 58 5.62 8.54 10.54
N LYS A 59 5.25 9.72 10.04
CA LYS A 59 5.64 10.98 10.66
C LYS A 59 5.12 10.86 12.08
N ASP A 60 6.03 10.67 13.02
CA ASP A 60 5.73 10.46 14.42
C ASP A 60 4.66 11.47 14.84
N ALA A 61 3.50 10.98 15.29
CA ALA A 61 2.58 11.77 16.08
C ALA A 61 3.18 11.93 17.50
N SER A 62 4.46 12.30 17.57
CA SER A 62 5.15 12.74 18.79
C SER A 62 4.98 14.26 18.90
N ASP A 63 3.72 14.71 18.95
CA ASP A 63 3.38 16.03 19.50
C ASP A 63 2.11 15.94 20.36
N LYS A 64 1.96 14.83 21.10
CA LYS A 64 1.17 14.84 22.34
C LYS A 64 2.13 15.03 23.49
N LYS A 65 2.60 16.27 23.67
CA LYS A 65 3.05 16.75 24.98
C LYS A 65 1.91 16.50 25.97
N ARG A 66 2.07 15.47 26.80
CA ARG A 66 1.43 15.40 28.10
C ARG A 66 1.99 16.54 28.93
N LYS A 67 1.13 17.47 29.34
CA LYS A 67 1.35 18.32 30.50
C LYS A 67 0.13 18.19 31.38
#